data_AF-A0A1L3GM66-F1
#
_entry.id   AF-A0A1L3GM66-F1
#
_cell.length_a   1.000
_cell.length_b   1.000
_cell.length_c   1.000
_cell.angle_alpha   90.00
_cell.angle_beta   90.00
_cell.angle_gamma   90.00
#
_symmetry.space_group_name_H-M   'P 1'
#
loop_
_entity.id
_entity.type
_entity.pdbx_description
1 polymer ?
#
loop_
_entity_poly.entity_id
_entity_poly.type
_entity_poly.pdbx_seq_one_letter_code
_entity_poly.pdbx_strand_id
1 'polypeptide(L)'
;MILRLIIDDAEKARERGLETVNELHNNESFCAGSAGYPVFQLPDEKMLDCQTFRELRDECGARIETDNISKLCLGIGIPRDEPGVTVID
;
A
#
# COMPACT_ATOMS: atom_id res chain seq x y z
N MET A 1 3.45 -13.27 -2.53
CA MET A 1 3.20 -11.91 -3.00
C MET A 1 3.98 -10.99 -2.10
N ILE A 2 4.93 -10.28 -2.67
CA ILE A 2 5.62 -9.20 -2.02
C ILE A 2 4.74 -7.96 -2.15
N LEU A 3 4.51 -7.30 -1.03
CA LEU A 3 3.82 -6.03 -1.01
C LEU A 3 4.34 -5.17 0.15
N ARG A 4 5.06 -4.10 -0.19
CA ARG A 4 5.74 -3.25 0.79
C ARG A 4 5.42 -1.78 0.54
N LEU A 5 5.08 -1.05 1.60
CA LEU A 5 5.04 0.41 1.61
C LEU A 5 6.39 0.94 2.11
N ILE A 6 7.03 1.78 1.32
CA ILE A 6 8.33 2.35 1.59
C ILE A 6 8.20 3.86 1.77
N ILE A 7 8.77 4.37 2.85
CA ILE A 7 8.91 5.79 3.16
C ILE A 7 10.39 6.00 3.48
N ASP A 8 11.16 6.48 2.49
CA ASP A 8 12.62 6.58 2.61
C ASP A 8 13.05 7.60 3.72
N ASP A 9 12.18 8.55 4.05
CA ASP A 9 12.37 9.51 5.16
C ASP A 9 11.93 8.90 6.50
N ALA A 10 12.90 8.52 7.33
CA ALA A 10 12.67 7.88 8.62
C ALA A 10 11.93 8.79 9.63
N GLU A 11 12.09 10.12 9.56
CA GLU A 11 11.38 11.02 10.47
C GLU A 11 9.89 11.05 10.11
N LYS A 12 9.58 11.19 8.82
CA LYS A 12 8.18 11.18 8.33
C LYS A 12 7.48 9.84 8.55
N ALA A 13 8.20 8.73 8.36
CA ALA A 13 7.67 7.40 8.66
C ALA A 13 7.25 7.30 10.13
N ARG A 14 8.14 7.71 11.04
CA ARG A 14 7.90 7.68 12.49
C ARG A 14 6.74 8.59 12.92
N GLU A 15 6.61 9.77 12.33
CA GLU A 15 5.46 10.67 12.58
C GLU A 15 4.11 10.04 12.26
N ARG A 16 4.09 9.04 11.37
CA ARG A 16 2.91 8.26 10.99
C ARG A 16 2.79 6.92 11.72
N GLY A 17 3.69 6.64 12.66
CA GLY A 17 3.73 5.33 13.35
C GLY A 17 4.16 4.18 12.45
N LEU A 18 4.88 4.47 11.36
CA LEU A 18 5.35 3.50 10.38
C LEU A 18 6.88 3.38 10.42
N GLU A 19 7.39 2.27 9.90
CA GLU A 19 8.81 2.09 9.63
C GLU A 19 9.18 2.63 8.24
N THR A 20 10.45 2.66 7.88
CA THR A 20 10.87 3.06 6.52
C THR A 20 10.43 2.04 5.48
N VAL A 21 10.28 0.78 5.88
CA VAL A 21 9.74 -0.31 5.05
C VAL A 21 8.70 -1.04 5.86
N ASN A 22 7.47 -1.10 5.36
CA ASN A 22 6.34 -1.74 6.02
C ASN A 22 5.77 -2.81 5.11
N GLU A 23 5.73 -4.06 5.57
CA GLU A 23 4.98 -5.10 4.86
C GLU A 23 3.49 -4.85 5.00
N LEU A 24 2.77 -4.85 3.88
CA LEU A 24 1.33 -4.70 3.87
C LEU A 24 0.68 -6.07 4.04
N HIS A 25 -0.23 -6.17 5.00
CA HIS A 25 -0.98 -7.39 5.23
C HIS A 25 -2.09 -7.54 4.19
N ASN A 26 -2.06 -8.64 3.45
CA ASN A 26 -3.10 -9.04 2.51
C ASN A 26 -4.21 -9.79 3.26
N ASN A 27 -5.31 -9.11 3.58
CA ASN A 27 -6.39 -9.69 4.37
C ASN A 27 -7.49 -10.23 3.47
N GLU A 28 -7.47 -11.55 3.24
CA GLU A 28 -8.43 -12.24 2.37
C GLU A 28 -9.79 -12.51 3.05
N SER A 29 -9.90 -12.26 4.36
CA SER A 29 -11.17 -12.37 5.08
C SER A 29 -12.10 -11.18 4.83
N PHE A 30 -11.55 -10.06 4.35
CA PHE A 30 -12.30 -8.84 4.01
C PHE A 30 -12.02 -8.45 2.56
N CYS A 31 -13.07 -8.27 1.77
CA CYS A 31 -12.94 -7.98 0.35
C CYS A 31 -13.14 -6.49 0.04
N ALA A 32 -12.22 -5.91 -0.74
CA ALA A 32 -12.37 -4.65 -1.43
C ALA A 32 -13.43 -4.79 -2.55
N GLY A 33 -14.68 -4.51 -2.19
CA GLY A 33 -15.82 -4.51 -3.13
C GLY A 33 -16.37 -5.89 -3.49
N SER A 34 -17.33 -5.91 -4.42
CA SER A 34 -18.11 -7.10 -4.79
C SER A 34 -17.35 -8.14 -5.61
N ALA A 35 -16.14 -7.80 -6.08
CA ALA A 35 -15.31 -8.67 -6.92
C ALA A 35 -14.42 -9.64 -6.12
N GLY A 36 -14.43 -9.57 -4.79
CA GLY A 36 -13.72 -10.53 -3.93
C GLY A 36 -12.21 -10.34 -3.83
N TYR A 37 -11.69 -9.18 -4.25
CA TYR A 37 -10.26 -8.86 -4.06
C TYR A 37 -10.00 -8.53 -2.59
N PRO A 38 -8.87 -8.95 -2.01
CA PRO A 38 -8.60 -8.70 -0.60
C PRO A 38 -8.29 -7.22 -0.34
N VAL A 39 -8.54 -6.78 0.89
CA VAL A 39 -8.06 -5.48 1.38
C VAL A 39 -6.60 -5.58 1.81
N PHE A 40 -5.89 -4.47 1.71
CA PHE A 40 -4.53 -4.35 2.23
C PHE A 40 -4.52 -3.50 3.49
N GLN A 41 -3.74 -3.91 4.48
CA GLN A 41 -3.63 -3.22 5.76
C GLN A 41 -2.17 -2.83 6.05
N LEU A 42 -2.01 -1.69 6.68
CA LEU A 42 -0.76 -1.27 7.32
C LEU A 42 -0.46 -2.14 8.55
N PRO A 43 0.76 -2.08 9.12
CA PRO A 43 1.11 -2.84 10.32
C PRO A 43 0.22 -2.58 11.54
N ASP A 44 -0.43 -1.41 11.60
CA ASP A 44 -1.39 -1.01 12.63
C ASP A 44 -2.84 -1.45 12.33
N GLU A 45 -3.02 -2.37 11.36
CA GLU A 45 -4.30 -2.88 10.87
C GLU A 45 -5.18 -1.85 10.14
N LYS A 46 -4.72 -0.60 9.98
CA LYS A 46 -5.45 0.40 9.20
C LYS A 46 -5.51 -0.02 7.73
N MET A 47 -6.69 0.05 7.12
CA MET A 47 -6.85 -0.22 5.69
C MET A 47 -6.06 0.79 4.86
N LEU A 48 -5.38 0.28 3.84
CA LEU A 48 -4.70 1.09 2.83
C LEU A 48 -5.56 1.14 1.57
N ASP A 49 -6.29 2.24 1.41
CA ASP A 49 -7.07 2.56 0.21
C ASP A 49 -6.34 3.60 -0.68
N CYS A 50 -6.94 3.91 -1.83
CA CYS A 50 -6.34 4.83 -2.80
C CYS A 50 -6.10 6.23 -2.22
N GLN A 51 -6.98 6.70 -1.33
CA GLN A 51 -6.84 8.01 -0.70
C GLN A 51 -5.67 8.00 0.28
N THR A 52 -5.64 7.02 1.19
CA THR A 52 -4.58 6.86 2.19
C THR A 52 -3.21 6.72 1.53
N PHE A 53 -3.11 5.93 0.45
CA PHE A 53 -1.85 5.81 -0.28
C PHE A 53 -1.40 7.14 -0.90
N ARG A 54 -2.31 7.89 -1.54
CA ARG A 54 -1.97 9.19 -2.14
C ARG A 54 -1.56 10.23 -1.11
N GLU A 55 -2.23 10.26 0.04
CA GLU A 55 -1.84 11.12 1.17
C GLU A 55 -0.41 10.80 1.64
N LEU A 56 -0.12 9.51 1.87
CA LEU A 56 1.23 9.07 2.27
C LEU A 56 2.27 9.37 1.17
N ARG A 57 1.93 9.22 -0.10
CA ARG A 57 2.81 9.57 -1.22
C ARG A 57 3.13 11.05 -1.24
N ASP A 58 2.10 11.89 -1.21
CA ASP A 58 2.25 13.33 -1.40
C ASP A 58 2.90 14.01 -0.19
N GLU A 59 2.63 13.51 1.02
CA GLU A 59 3.17 14.08 2.27
C GLU A 59 4.54 13.48 2.65
N CYS A 60 4.69 12.17 2.49
CA CYS A 60 5.84 11.41 2.97
C CYS A 60 6.77 10.91 1.86
N GLY A 61 6.41 11.08 0.58
CA GLY A 61 7.17 10.49 -0.52
C GLY A 61 7.02 8.97 -0.58
N ALA A 62 5.92 8.43 -0.04
CA ALA A 62 5.72 6.99 0.04
C ALA A 62 5.63 6.33 -1.34
N ARG A 63 6.17 5.11 -1.45
CA ARG A 63 6.09 4.26 -2.64
C ARG A 63 5.70 2.83 -2.27
N ILE A 64 5.02 2.12 -3.16
CA ILE A 64 4.67 0.71 -2.99
C ILE A 64 5.53 -0.13 -3.94
N GLU A 65 6.15 -1.18 -3.41
CA GLU A 65 6.79 -2.23 -4.18
C GLU A 65 5.91 -3.49 -4.17
N THR A 66 5.67 -4.08 -5.33
CA THR A 66 4.87 -5.32 -5.44
C THR A 66 5.34 -6.24 -6.55
N ASP A 67 5.22 -7.56 -6.35
CA ASP A 67 5.36 -8.57 -7.41
C ASP A 67 4.02 -8.87 -8.13
N ASN A 68 2.92 -8.24 -7.72
CA ASN A 68 1.59 -8.47 -8.28
C ASN A 68 0.75 -7.18 -8.37
N ILE A 69 1.03 -6.38 -9.41
CA ILE A 69 0.36 -5.10 -9.63
C ILE A 69 -1.16 -5.24 -9.80
N SER A 70 -1.65 -6.31 -10.43
CA SER A 70 -3.09 -6.50 -10.64
C SER A 70 -3.83 -6.65 -9.32
N LYS A 71 -3.31 -7.47 -8.39
CA LYS A 71 -3.91 -7.68 -7.08
C LYS A 71 -3.86 -6.39 -6.25
N LEU A 72 -2.75 -5.64 -6.32
CA LEU A 72 -2.60 -4.33 -5.68
C LEU A 72 -3.65 -3.32 -6.16
N CYS A 73 -3.71 -3.07 -7.46
CA CYS A 73 -4.61 -2.09 -8.06
C CYS A 73 -6.07 -2.35 -7.70
N LEU A 74 -6.48 -3.62 -7.70
CA LEU A 74 -7.86 -4.01 -7.41
C LEU A 74 -8.18 -3.97 -5.92
N GLY A 75 -7.23 -4.25 -5.03
CA GLY A 75 -7.44 -4.19 -3.58
C GLY A 75 -7.38 -2.77 -2.99
N ILE A 76 -6.55 -1.87 -3.54
CA ILE A 76 -6.43 -0.47 -3.08
C ILE A 76 -7.37 0.47 -3.87
N GLY A 77 -7.72 0.12 -5.10
CA GLY A 77 -8.55 0.96 -5.99
C GLY A 77 -7.75 2.04 -6.73
N ILE A 78 -6.55 1.69 -7.21
CA ILE A 78 -5.66 2.58 -7.99
C ILE A 78 -5.46 2.04 -9.42
N PRO A 79 -5.23 2.91 -10.42
CA PRO A 79 -4.89 2.47 -11.77
C PRO A 79 -3.50 1.82 -11.82
N ARG A 80 -3.22 1.08 -12.91
CA ARG A 80 -1.96 0.34 -13.09
C ARG A 80 -0.73 1.25 -13.23
N ASP A 81 -0.93 2.47 -13.67
CA ASP A 81 0.09 3.51 -13.86
C ASP A 81 0.10 4.54 -12.71
N GLU A 82 -0.48 4.20 -11.55
CA GLU A 82 -0.47 5.09 -10.37
C GLU A 82 0.98 5.47 -9.98
N PRO A 83 1.30 6.77 -9.87
CA PRO A 83 2.61 7.22 -9.44
C PRO A 83 2.96 6.71 -8.04
N GLY A 84 4.20 6.27 -7.87
CA GLY A 84 4.68 5.71 -6.61
C GLY A 84 4.48 4.19 -6.49
N VAL A 85 3.99 3.50 -7.52
CA VAL A 85 3.95 2.03 -7.56
C VAL A 85 5.08 1.49 -8.43
N THR A 86 5.87 0.56 -7.89
CA THR A 86 6.96 -0.12 -8.59
C THR A 86 6.70 -1.62 -8.60
N VAL A 87 6.80 -2.24 -9.77
CA VAL A 87 6.74 -3.71 -9.90
C VAL A 87 8.14 -4.28 -9.78
N ILE A 88 8.29 -5.30 -8.95
CA ILE A 88 9.55 -6.02 -8.75
C ILE A 88 9.40 -7.49 -9.18
N ASP A 89 10.50 -8.10 -9.61
CA ASP A 89 10.59 -9.50 -10.02
C ASP A 89 10.81 -10.45 -8.82
#